data_AF-A0A940LBK7-F1
#
_entry.id   AF-A0A940LBK7-F1
#
_cell.length_a   1.000
_cell.length_b   1.000
_cell.length_c   1.000
_cell.angle_alpha   90.00
_cell.angle_beta   90.00
_cell.angle_gamma   90.00
#
_symmetry.space_group_name_H-M   'P 1'
#
loop_
_entity.id
_entity.type
_entity.pdbx_description
1 polymer ?
#
loop_
_entity_poly.entity_id
_entity_poly.type
_entity_poly.pdbx_seq_one_letter_code
_entity_poly.pdbx_strand_id
1 'polypeptide(L)'
;MVRIEELLVEVGATNINKQYKDKVCTGITFLLYDPQLQQTLAFHLKAQVEECFTVLWKEVKRPQSNTKEMLMKQANRTAWKILTDWTEIQCSMILLKQAKPLQMFLPFVYDMKTNETLFDKVSNGNLKLLT
;
A
#
# COMPACT_ATOMS: atom_id res chain seq x y z
N MET A 1 -8.13 -9.54 -5.09
CA MET A 1 -7.43 -8.34 -5.59
C MET A 1 -8.37 -7.33 -6.25
N VAL A 2 -9.46 -7.74 -6.92
CA VAL A 2 -10.44 -6.84 -7.58
C VAL A 2 -10.97 -5.74 -6.65
N ARG A 3 -11.23 -6.06 -5.37
CA ARG A 3 -11.79 -5.13 -4.40
C ARG A 3 -11.00 -3.84 -4.17
N ILE A 4 -9.66 -3.87 -4.16
CA ILE A 4 -8.87 -2.63 -3.95
C ILE A 4 -9.07 -1.67 -5.14
N GLU A 5 -9.12 -2.22 -6.35
CA GLU A 5 -9.25 -1.42 -7.57
C GLU A 5 -10.62 -0.71 -7.61
N GLU A 6 -11.68 -1.43 -7.26
CA GLU A 6 -13.04 -0.89 -7.14
C GLU A 6 -13.09 0.26 -6.13
N LEU A 7 -12.56 0.05 -4.92
CA LEU A 7 -12.51 1.07 -3.87
C LEU A 7 -11.77 2.34 -4.33
N LEU A 8 -10.64 2.18 -5.01
CA LEU A 8 -9.85 3.31 -5.50
C LEU A 8 -10.57 4.09 -6.61
N VAL A 9 -11.28 3.40 -7.50
CA VAL A 9 -12.10 4.03 -8.54
C VAL A 9 -13.24 4.84 -7.92
N GLU A 10 -13.89 4.32 -6.88
CA GLU A 10 -14.97 5.04 -6.17
C GLU A 10 -14.53 6.38 -5.59
N VAL A 11 -13.27 6.51 -5.19
CA VAL A 11 -12.70 7.77 -4.67
C VAL A 11 -12.00 8.63 -5.74
N GLY A 12 -12.11 8.25 -7.02
CA GLY A 12 -11.66 9.06 -8.16
C GLY A 12 -10.29 8.69 -8.75
N ALA A 13 -9.78 7.48 -8.50
CA ALA A 13 -8.62 6.99 -9.22
C ALA A 13 -8.95 6.80 -10.72
N THR A 14 -8.06 7.28 -11.60
CA THR A 14 -8.26 7.26 -13.06
C THR A 14 -7.39 6.23 -13.77
N ASN A 15 -6.27 5.84 -13.15
CA ASN A 15 -5.38 4.81 -13.65
C ASN A 15 -4.91 3.97 -12.48
N ILE A 16 -4.84 2.65 -12.68
CA ILE A 16 -4.34 1.70 -11.69
C ILE A 16 -3.39 0.74 -12.39
N ASN A 17 -2.19 0.59 -11.84
CA ASN A 17 -1.13 -0.29 -12.32
C ASN A 17 -0.75 -1.26 -11.20
N LYS A 18 -0.61 -2.55 -11.53
CA LYS A 18 -0.11 -3.56 -10.61
C LYS A 18 1.38 -3.81 -10.86
N GLN A 19 2.17 -3.80 -9.79
CA GLN A 19 3.57 -4.19 -9.86
C GLN A 19 3.71 -5.69 -9.58
N TYR A 20 4.46 -6.37 -10.44
CA TYR A 20 4.76 -7.78 -10.29
C TYR A 20 6.26 -8.00 -10.22
N LYS A 21 6.68 -8.89 -9.32
CA LYS A 21 8.04 -9.42 -9.23
C LYS A 21 7.94 -10.94 -9.11
N ASP A 22 8.68 -11.67 -9.94
CA ASP A 22 8.66 -13.15 -9.95
C ASP A 22 7.25 -13.75 -10.06
N LYS A 23 6.40 -13.13 -10.90
CA LYS A 23 4.97 -13.47 -11.09
C LYS A 23 4.07 -13.25 -9.86
N VAL A 24 4.57 -12.59 -8.81
CA VAL A 24 3.81 -12.23 -7.60
C VAL A 24 3.50 -10.73 -7.62
N CYS A 25 2.25 -10.37 -7.36
CA CYS A 25 1.85 -8.97 -7.21
C CYS A 25 2.45 -8.42 -5.90
N THR A 26 3.22 -7.34 -6.00
CA THR A 26 3.92 -6.71 -4.86
C THR A 26 3.30 -5.40 -4.42
N GLY A 27 2.53 -4.74 -5.29
CA GLY A 27 1.88 -3.48 -4.97
C GLY A 27 0.97 -2.96 -6.08
N ILE A 28 0.21 -1.93 -5.74
CA ILE A 28 -0.73 -1.23 -6.62
C ILE A 28 -0.35 0.24 -6.64
N THR A 29 -0.11 0.78 -7.83
CA THR A 29 0.06 2.22 -8.04
C THR A 29 -1.19 2.78 -8.69
N PHE A 30 -1.73 3.88 -8.17
CA PHE A 30 -2.88 4.56 -8.77
C PHE A 30 -2.63 6.05 -8.95
N LEU A 31 -3.33 6.64 -9.93
CA LEU A 31 -3.29 8.07 -10.22
C LEU A 31 -4.59 8.74 -9.84
N LEU A 32 -4.51 9.84 -9.11
CA LEU A 32 -5.65 10.64 -8.69
C LEU A 32 -5.33 12.13 -8.89
N TYR A 33 -6.28 12.86 -9.50
CA TYR A 33 -6.16 14.31 -9.68
C TYR A 33 -6.56 15.01 -8.38
N ASP A 34 -5.67 15.84 -7.84
CA ASP A 34 -5.98 16.66 -6.68
C ASP A 34 -6.41 18.07 -7.12
N PRO A 35 -7.67 18.48 -6.86
CA PRO A 35 -8.16 19.79 -7.29
C PRO A 35 -7.55 20.98 -6.55
N GLN A 36 -6.95 20.79 -5.37
CA GLN A 36 -6.31 21.89 -4.64
C GLN A 36 -4.91 22.17 -5.18
N LEU A 37 -4.17 21.11 -5.53
CA LEU A 37 -2.84 21.21 -6.10
C LEU A 37 -2.83 21.34 -7.63
N GLN A 38 -3.99 21.16 -8.28
CA GLN A 38 -4.15 21.20 -9.74
C GLN A 38 -3.18 20.27 -10.47
N GLN A 39 -2.94 19.09 -9.90
CA GLN A 39 -2.01 18.11 -10.46
C GLN A 39 -2.49 16.69 -10.21
N THR A 40 -2.09 15.78 -11.10
CA THR A 40 -2.25 14.34 -10.90
C THR A 40 -1.10 13.81 -10.05
N LEU A 41 -1.45 13.17 -8.93
CA LEU A 41 -0.51 12.52 -8.04
C LEU A 41 -0.53 11.01 -8.28
N ALA A 42 0.65 10.39 -8.22
CA ALA A 42 0.79 8.95 -8.15
C ALA A 42 0.87 8.51 -6.68
N PHE A 43 0.20 7.43 -6.35
CA PHE A 43 0.21 6.83 -5.03
C PHE A 43 0.57 5.35 -5.15
N HIS A 44 1.42 4.83 -4.28
CA HIS A 44 1.86 3.45 -4.31
C HIS A 44 1.52 2.72 -3.00
N LEU A 45 0.66 1.72 -3.11
CA LEU A 45 0.24 0.83 -2.04
C LEU A 45 1.03 -0.48 -2.12
N LYS A 46 1.91 -0.71 -1.15
CA LYS A 46 2.73 -1.93 -1.07
C LYS A 46 2.17 -2.88 -0.02
N ALA A 47 2.02 -4.16 -0.36
CA ALA A 47 1.71 -5.19 0.62
C ALA A 47 2.99 -5.56 1.39
N GLN A 48 2.97 -5.42 2.71
CA GLN A 48 4.11 -5.68 3.60
C GLN A 48 4.26 -7.17 3.91
N VAL A 49 4.47 -7.97 2.86
CA VAL A 49 4.48 -9.45 2.92
C VAL A 49 5.67 -9.96 3.72
N GLU A 50 6.87 -9.40 3.50
CA GLU A 50 8.11 -9.84 4.16
C GLU A 50 8.09 -9.53 5.66
N GLU A 51 7.56 -8.36 6.01
CA GLU A 51 7.37 -7.91 7.39
C GLU A 51 6.37 -8.83 8.11
N CYS A 52 5.24 -9.15 7.45
CA CYS A 52 4.27 -10.13 7.97
C CYS A 52 4.92 -11.52 8.15
N PHE A 53 5.68 -11.98 7.16
CA PHE A 53 6.39 -13.27 7.24
C PHE A 53 7.36 -13.28 8.42
N THR A 54 8.14 -12.21 8.61
CA THR A 54 9.10 -12.08 9.71
C THR A 54 8.42 -12.19 11.07
N VAL A 55 7.26 -11.56 11.25
CA VAL A 55 6.47 -11.69 12.48
C VAL A 55 5.98 -13.12 12.67
N LEU A 56 5.36 -13.72 11.64
CA LEU A 56 4.85 -15.09 11.72
C LEU A 56 5.95 -16.13 11.98
N TRP A 57 7.14 -15.92 11.41
CA TRP A 57 8.28 -16.81 11.55
C TRP A 57 8.82 -16.82 12.99
N LYS A 58 8.81 -15.68 13.69
CA LYS A 58 9.25 -15.57 15.10
C LYS A 58 8.42 -16.44 16.04
N GLU A 59 7.16 -16.71 15.70
CA GLU A 59 6.25 -17.54 16.50
C GLU A 59 6.48 -19.06 16.27
N VAL A 60 7.30 -19.44 15.29
CA VAL A 60 7.56 -20.85 14.97
C VAL A 60 8.57 -21.44 15.95
N LYS A 61 8.10 -22.34 16.81
CA LYS A 61 8.98 -23.05 17.77
C LYS A 61 9.70 -24.25 17.16
N ARG A 62 9.09 -24.94 16.20
CA ARG A 62 9.60 -26.20 15.59
C ARG A 62 9.29 -26.21 14.10
N PRO A 63 10.18 -25.65 13.24
CA PRO A 63 9.93 -25.60 11.81
C PRO A 63 10.07 -27.00 11.18
N GLN A 64 9.15 -27.32 10.28
CA GLN A 64 9.23 -28.45 9.36
C GLN A 64 9.72 -27.97 7.99
N SER A 65 10.06 -28.91 7.09
CA SER A 65 10.59 -28.62 5.76
C SER A 65 9.70 -27.70 4.91
N ASN A 66 8.37 -27.78 5.08
CA ASN A 66 7.39 -26.97 4.35
C ASN A 66 6.94 -25.70 5.10
N THR A 67 7.36 -25.48 6.36
CA THR A 67 6.82 -24.40 7.20
C THR A 67 7.08 -23.02 6.60
N LYS A 68 8.26 -22.80 6.02
CA LYS A 68 8.62 -21.52 5.40
C LYS A 68 7.70 -21.17 4.22
N GLU A 69 7.48 -22.12 3.31
CA GLU A 69 6.61 -21.90 2.14
C GLU A 69 5.16 -21.65 2.55
N MET A 70 4.65 -22.44 3.51
CA MET A 70 3.30 -22.27 4.04
C MET A 70 3.12 -20.88 4.69
N LEU A 71 4.08 -20.46 5.51
CA LEU A 71 4.04 -19.15 6.16
C LEU A 71 4.18 -18.00 5.18
N MET A 72 4.99 -18.15 4.11
CA MET A 72 5.09 -17.12 3.08
C MET A 72 3.75 -16.94 2.35
N LYS A 73 3.07 -18.04 2.02
CA LYS A 73 1.70 -18.00 1.45
C LYS A 73 0.70 -17.35 2.41
N GLN A 74 0.81 -17.65 3.71
CA GLN A 74 -0.03 -17.03 4.74
C GLN A 74 0.24 -15.52 4.86
N ALA A 75 1.51 -15.12 4.99
CA ALA A 75 1.93 -13.73 5.07
C ALA A 75 1.44 -12.92 3.87
N ASN A 76 1.50 -13.50 2.67
CA ASN A 76 0.99 -12.86 1.46
C ASN A 76 -0.53 -12.58 1.57
N ARG A 77 -1.34 -13.59 1.93
CA ARG A 77 -2.79 -13.41 2.11
C ARG A 77 -3.10 -12.38 3.20
N THR A 78 -2.39 -12.46 4.33
CA THR A 78 -2.58 -11.56 5.47
C THR A 78 -2.26 -10.11 5.11
N ALA A 79 -1.09 -9.85 4.52
CA ALA A 79 -0.68 -8.51 4.13
C ALA A 79 -1.66 -7.87 3.14
N TRP A 80 -2.11 -8.62 2.13
CA TRP A 80 -3.09 -8.13 1.16
C TRP A 80 -4.48 -7.91 1.77
N LYS A 81 -4.91 -8.75 2.72
CA LYS A 81 -6.18 -8.55 3.43
C LYS A 81 -6.15 -7.27 4.26
N ILE A 82 -5.07 -7.07 5.04
CA ILE A 82 -4.87 -5.85 5.83
C ILE A 82 -4.87 -4.62 4.93
N LEU A 83 -4.14 -4.66 3.81
CA LEU A 83 -4.10 -3.54 2.87
C LEU A 83 -5.49 -3.25 2.28
N THR A 84 -6.25 -4.30 1.93
CA THR A 84 -7.62 -4.15 1.40
C THR A 84 -8.54 -3.51 2.42
N ASP A 85 -8.55 -4.00 3.67
CA ASP A 85 -9.42 -3.49 4.74
C ASP A 85 -9.06 -2.06 5.11
N TRP A 86 -7.77 -1.74 5.15
CA TRP A 86 -7.31 -0.39 5.39
C TRP A 86 -7.73 0.57 4.28
N THR A 87 -7.54 0.18 3.02
CA THR A 87 -8.00 0.97 1.86
C THR A 87 -9.51 1.16 1.87
N GLU A 88 -10.29 0.16 2.28
CA GLU A 88 -11.74 0.28 2.42
C GLU A 88 -12.13 1.36 3.45
N ILE A 89 -11.46 1.36 4.61
CA ILE A 89 -11.68 2.38 5.65
C ILE A 89 -11.28 3.78 5.13
N GLN A 90 -10.12 3.90 4.47
CA GLN A 90 -9.65 5.16 3.89
C GLN A 90 -10.66 5.69 2.86
N CYS A 91 -11.16 4.82 1.98
CA CYS A 91 -12.15 5.21 0.96
C CYS A 91 -13.48 5.60 1.60
N SER A 92 -13.94 4.86 2.62
CA SER A 92 -15.15 5.19 3.37
C SER A 92 -15.06 6.57 4.02
N MET A 93 -13.91 6.93 4.62
CA MET A 93 -13.69 8.26 5.19
C MET A 93 -13.78 9.38 4.12
N ILE A 94 -13.30 9.12 2.91
CA ILE A 94 -13.36 10.06 1.79
C ILE A 94 -14.81 10.21 1.31
N LEU A 95 -15.51 9.10 1.07
CA LEU A 95 -16.89 9.09 0.57
C LEU A 95 -17.86 9.75 1.57
N LEU A 96 -17.62 9.57 2.88
CA LEU A 96 -18.36 10.24 3.95
C LEU A 96 -17.90 11.68 4.22
N LYS A 97 -16.99 12.23 3.41
CA LYS A 97 -16.44 13.59 3.51
C LYS A 97 -15.74 13.88 4.86
N GLN A 98 -15.29 12.85 5.57
CA GLN A 98 -14.53 12.99 6.81
C GLN A 98 -13.05 13.30 6.54
N ALA A 99 -12.55 12.99 5.34
CA ALA A 99 -11.19 13.29 4.92
C ALA A 99 -11.13 13.56 3.41
N LYS A 100 -10.09 14.27 2.97
CA LYS A 100 -9.73 14.40 1.56
C LYS A 100 -8.88 13.21 1.10
N PRO A 101 -8.90 12.82 -0.19
CA PRO A 101 -8.05 11.75 -0.70
C PRO A 101 -6.57 11.95 -0.36
N LEU A 102 -6.05 13.16 -0.58
CA LEU A 102 -4.67 13.48 -0.24
C LEU A 102 -4.38 13.27 1.24
N GLN A 103 -5.28 13.63 2.17
CA GLN A 103 -5.05 13.42 3.60
C GLN A 103 -4.93 11.93 3.95
N MET A 104 -5.73 11.07 3.33
CA MET A 104 -5.71 9.63 3.61
C MET A 104 -4.52 8.91 2.96
N PHE A 105 -4.11 9.38 1.79
CA PHE A 105 -3.09 8.71 0.99
C PHE A 105 -1.74 9.44 0.95
N LEU A 106 -1.58 10.56 1.67
CA LEU A 106 -0.36 11.38 1.67
C LEU A 106 0.94 10.57 1.87
N PRO A 107 1.02 9.64 2.85
CA PRO A 107 2.24 8.86 3.06
C PRO A 107 2.63 8.00 1.85
N PHE A 108 1.65 7.66 0.99
CA PHE A 108 1.82 6.80 -0.18
C PHE A 108 2.10 7.57 -1.47
N VAL A 109 2.17 8.91 -1.44
CA VAL A 109 2.54 9.70 -2.62
C VAL A 109 3.88 9.20 -3.15
N TYR A 110 3.92 8.84 -4.43
CA TYR A 110 4.98 8.02 -5.00
C TYR A 110 5.81 8.80 -6.03
N ASP A 111 7.11 8.81 -5.82
CA ASP A 111 8.08 9.32 -6.77
C ASP A 111 8.56 8.19 -7.69
N MET A 112 8.06 8.17 -8.92
CA MET A 112 8.44 7.20 -9.94
C MET A 112 9.96 7.23 -10.27
N LYS A 113 10.65 8.35 -10.01
CA LYS A 113 12.08 8.49 -10.33
C LYS A 113 12.96 7.81 -9.28
N THR A 114 12.63 7.97 -8.00
CA THR A 114 13.40 7.39 -6.91
C THR A 114 12.84 6.06 -6.42
N ASN A 115 11.65 5.67 -6.90
CA ASN A 115 10.94 4.47 -6.45
C ASN A 115 10.66 4.51 -4.94
N GLU A 116 10.35 5.69 -4.40
CA GLU A 116 10.09 5.93 -2.99
C GLU A 116 8.73 6.60 -2.80
N THR A 117 8.05 6.25 -1.72
CA THR A 117 6.90 7.00 -1.23
C THR A 117 7.34 8.21 -0.40
N LEU A 118 6.42 9.13 -0.12
CA LEU A 118 6.68 10.24 0.81
C LEU A 118 7.09 9.72 2.19
N PHE A 119 6.45 8.65 2.66
CA PHE A 119 6.85 7.98 3.90
C PHE A 119 8.31 7.53 3.84
N ASP A 120 8.73 6.86 2.77
CA ASP A 120 10.12 6.40 2.63
C ASP A 120 11.11 7.57 2.67
N LYS A 121 10.81 8.68 1.99
CA LYS A 121 11.65 9.89 2.02
C LYS A 121 11.77 10.51 3.41
N VAL A 122 10.68 10.50 4.19
CA VAL A 122 10.69 10.96 5.58
C VAL A 122 11.51 10.02 6.45
N SER A 123 11.28 8.70 6.34
CA SER A 123 11.97 7.69 7.14
C SER A 123 13.47 7.62 6.86
N ASN A 124 13.88 7.86 5.62
CA ASN A 124 15.29 7.86 5.21
C ASN A 124 16.02 9.18 5.55
N GLY A 125 15.32 10.18 6.10
CA GLY A 125 15.90 11.50 6.42
C GLY A 125 16.11 12.41 5.20
N ASN A 126 15.57 12.02 4.03
CA ASN A 126 15.64 12.80 2.79
C ASN A 126 14.64 13.98 2.78
N LEU A 127 13.78 14.09 3.79
CA LEU A 127 12.82 15.18 3.97
C LEU A 127 12.90 15.74 5.39
N LYS A 128 12.99 17.07 5.51
CA LYS A 128 13.00 17.75 6.83
C LYS A 128 11.59 17.79 7.40
N LEU A 129 11.45 17.28 8.63
CA LEU A 129 10.21 17.42 9.40
C LEU A 129 10.03 18.86 9.87
N LEU A 130 8.78 19.23 10.13
CA LEU A 130 8.45 20.51 10.74
C LEU A 130 8.94 20.49 12.19
N THR A 131 9.79 21.46 12.56
CA THR A 131 10.32 21.69 13.91
C THR A 131 9.89 23.07 14.39
#